data_AF-A0A967XT05-F1
#
_entry.id   AF-A0A967XT05-F1
#
_cell.length_a   1.000
_cell.length_b   1.000
_cell.length_c   1.000
_cell.angle_alpha   90.00
_cell.angle_beta   90.00
_cell.angle_gamma   90.00
#
_symmetry.space_group_name_H-M   'P 1'
#
loop_
_entity.id
_entity.type
_entity.pdbx_description
1 polymer ?
#
loop_
_entity_poly.entity_id
_entity_poly.type
_entity_poly.pdbx_seq_one_letter_code
_entity_poly.pdbx_strand_id
1 'polypeptide(L)'
;MIEITRKEKHLKIFMIISAATYFFVGFAFAIMPGVILRAINFFSRILTPSLEEIPLSVEKFWLSMTFSMMMTITVLCYIAHHNIRKNKNYIIALLVSKSASALSALCFFIFSARYFAYLVIFLVDGSIFWVTLFFYLRASKAFFKAQTAYLRKKPIPPKITGPATVVALKGDDKMKLLDEVLEKTEFFGILEKRFNETGKSRQDFSVVIKPNFMYLHHKKDISTYTDPELVEALVNKIANKGFPNITLVEAQSTLGNYYKNREVVKVAEYVGYSTNKNYQIVDLTEEMVPYDYDGRLGKHFVGPTWRDADFRISFAKNKTHVFCHYTLTLKNIYGTLPMQNKLKEYHTKREYDWPTIETLKHFPVHFGLIDGIYSADGQFGVIVDPTPKYTETIIGGENLIAVDWVGATKMGLDPDDPKVGRFLPLAVEAFGKPEKINWIGDKSVYECWENVSEIFIKSLDIIEEAYAFSDWWFSGLTAMDAYFAFTKKGWAIFILRKIISPIKRIFFKYDYL
;
A
#
# COMPACT_ATOMS: atom_id res chain seq x y z
N MET A 1 37.40 -8.05 -5.01
CA MET A 1 36.50 -6.94 -4.59
C MET A 1 35.70 -6.50 -5.79
N ILE A 2 34.36 -6.55 -5.73
CA ILE A 2 33.50 -6.08 -6.83
C ILE A 2 33.68 -4.56 -6.95
N GLU A 3 34.11 -4.08 -8.11
CA GLU A 3 34.33 -2.66 -8.37
C GLU A 3 33.03 -1.85 -8.14
N ILE A 4 33.17 -0.66 -7.53
CA ILE A 4 32.03 0.26 -7.36
C ILE A 4 31.69 0.92 -8.69
N THR A 5 30.42 1.02 -9.01
CA THR A 5 29.96 1.64 -10.27
C THR A 5 30.29 3.14 -10.29
N ARG A 6 30.37 3.75 -11.48
CA ARG A 6 30.60 5.20 -11.63
C ARG A 6 29.62 6.05 -10.81
N LYS A 7 28.36 5.61 -10.69
CA LYS A 7 27.31 6.30 -9.93
C LYS A 7 27.52 6.18 -8.42
N GLU A 8 27.88 4.99 -7.94
CA GLU A 8 28.28 4.76 -6.55
C GLU A 8 29.55 5.54 -6.19
N LYS A 9 30.50 5.67 -7.12
CA LYS A 9 31.71 6.49 -6.96
C LYS A 9 31.36 7.98 -6.80
N HIS A 10 30.43 8.51 -7.61
CA HIS A 10 29.97 9.89 -7.46
C HIS A 10 29.30 10.12 -6.10
N LEU A 11 28.40 9.22 -5.69
CA LEU A 11 27.76 9.32 -4.38
C LEU A 11 28.78 9.20 -3.25
N LYS A 12 29.76 8.29 -3.35
CA LYS A 12 30.84 8.13 -2.38
C LYS A 12 31.67 9.42 -2.24
N ILE A 13 32.01 10.08 -3.35
CA ILE A 13 32.73 11.36 -3.35
C ILE A 13 31.85 12.45 -2.72
N PHE A 14 30.58 12.52 -3.10
CA PHE A 14 29.64 13.48 -2.54
C PHE A 14 29.51 13.33 -1.02
N MET A 15 29.41 12.09 -0.50
CA MET A 15 29.34 11.83 0.94
C MET A 15 30.57 12.30 1.71
N ILE A 16 31.79 12.15 1.18
CA ILE A 16 32.98 12.65 1.90
C ILE A 16 33.09 14.17 1.85
N ILE A 17 32.70 14.79 0.74
CA ILE A 17 32.61 16.25 0.63
C ILE A 17 31.57 16.77 1.64
N SER A 18 30.38 16.18 1.70
CA SER A 18 29.35 16.53 2.67
C SER A 18 29.83 16.35 4.11
N ALA A 19 30.51 15.24 4.42
CA ALA A 19 31.07 15.00 5.75
C ALA A 19 32.04 16.11 6.18
N ALA A 20 32.98 16.48 5.29
CA ALA A 20 33.93 17.56 5.53
C ALA A 20 33.22 18.91 5.70
N THR A 21 32.28 19.23 4.81
CA THR A 21 31.51 20.47 4.88
C THR A 21 30.75 20.58 6.20
N TYR A 22 30.01 19.54 6.61
CA TYR A 22 29.28 19.57 7.87
C TYR A 22 30.20 19.64 9.09
N PHE A 23 31.37 19.00 9.01
CA PHE A 23 32.37 19.09 10.06
C PHE A 23 32.80 20.55 10.26
N PHE A 24 33.32 21.18 9.21
CA PHE A 24 33.83 22.55 9.30
C PHE A 24 32.74 23.58 9.61
N VAL A 25 31.56 23.45 8.99
CA VAL A 25 30.42 24.35 9.28
C VAL A 25 29.94 24.16 10.71
N GLY A 26 29.88 22.92 11.22
CA GLY A 26 29.52 22.64 12.60
C GLY A 26 30.45 23.34 13.59
N PHE A 27 31.77 23.24 13.38
CA PHE A 27 32.77 23.94 14.20
C PHE A 27 32.70 25.47 14.04
N ALA A 28 32.49 25.98 12.83
CA ALA A 28 32.33 27.42 12.60
C ALA A 28 31.13 27.97 13.37
N PHE A 29 29.98 27.30 13.32
CA PHE A 29 28.83 27.69 14.13
C PHE A 29 29.14 27.62 15.62
N ALA A 30 29.75 26.54 16.11
CA ALA A 30 30.06 26.37 17.54
C ALA A 30 31.05 27.41 18.09
N ILE A 31 32.04 27.84 17.29
CA ILE A 31 33.09 28.76 17.73
C ILE A 31 32.71 30.22 17.51
N MET A 32 32.06 30.53 16.38
CA MET A 32 31.80 31.90 15.95
C MET A 32 30.35 32.15 15.50
N PRO A 33 29.34 31.81 16.33
CA PRO A 33 27.92 31.94 15.94
C PRO A 33 27.54 33.40 15.66
N GLY A 34 28.03 34.33 16.47
CA GLY A 34 27.72 35.75 16.30
C GLY A 34 28.33 36.40 15.06
N VAL A 35 29.41 35.83 14.49
CA VAL A 35 29.97 36.29 13.21
C VAL A 35 29.06 35.85 12.06
N ILE A 36 28.60 34.60 12.11
CA ILE A 36 27.72 34.04 11.09
C ILE A 36 26.35 34.74 11.09
N LEU A 37 25.75 34.95 12.26
CA LEU A 37 24.47 35.66 12.36
C LEU A 37 24.58 37.12 11.88
N ARG A 38 25.69 37.81 12.21
CA ARG A 38 25.95 39.16 11.68
C ARG A 38 26.09 39.18 10.16
N ALA A 39 26.75 38.18 9.58
CA ALA A 39 26.84 38.05 8.13
C ALA A 39 25.46 37.83 7.51
N ILE A 40 24.62 36.96 8.10
CA ILE A 40 23.24 36.74 7.63
C ILE A 40 22.41 38.03 7.70
N ASN A 41 22.49 38.79 8.80
CA ASN A 41 21.80 40.07 8.93
C ASN A 41 22.30 41.12 7.92
N PHE A 42 23.61 41.14 7.65
CA PHE A 42 24.17 41.99 6.59
C PHE A 42 23.56 41.67 5.22
N PHE A 43 23.46 40.40 4.86
CA PHE A 43 22.79 39.99 3.62
C PHE A 43 21.28 40.27 3.64
N SER A 44 20.61 40.10 4.79
CA SER A 44 19.19 40.42 4.97
C SER A 44 18.91 41.88 4.63
N ARG A 45 19.74 42.82 5.10
CA ARG A 45 19.60 44.25 4.80
C ARG A 45 19.68 44.57 3.31
N ILE A 46 20.49 43.83 2.57
CA ILE A 46 20.72 44.06 1.14
C ILE A 46 19.62 43.41 0.30
N LEU A 47 19.27 42.16 0.58
CA LEU A 47 18.40 41.35 -0.26
C LEU A 47 16.91 41.48 0.10
N THR A 48 16.62 41.72 1.37
CA THR A 48 15.26 41.71 1.92
C THR A 48 15.11 42.76 3.03
N PRO A 49 15.15 44.06 2.69
CA PRO A 49 15.17 45.15 3.68
C PRO A 49 13.88 45.25 4.51
N SER A 50 12.80 44.57 4.12
CA SER A 50 11.53 44.50 4.85
C SER A 50 11.49 43.40 5.91
N LEU A 51 12.50 42.52 5.99
CA LEU A 51 12.57 41.44 6.97
C LEU A 51 13.34 41.88 8.21
N GLU A 52 12.88 41.42 9.38
CA GLU A 52 13.54 41.70 10.66
C GLU A 52 14.92 41.02 10.75
N GLU A 53 15.82 41.63 11.49
CA GLU A 53 17.12 41.03 11.80
C GLU A 53 16.99 39.98 12.90
N ILE A 54 17.71 38.86 12.76
CA ILE A 54 17.73 37.85 13.82
C ILE A 54 18.55 38.40 15.01
N PRO A 55 18.02 38.31 16.25
CA PRO A 55 18.79 38.72 17.42
C PRO A 55 20.01 37.81 17.60
N LEU A 56 21.12 38.41 18.04
CA LEU A 56 22.32 37.65 18.38
C LEU A 56 22.05 36.87 19.67
N SER A 57 22.16 35.54 19.61
CA SER A 57 21.90 34.68 20.77
C SER A 57 22.98 34.89 21.84
N VAL A 58 22.56 35.30 23.04
CA VAL A 58 23.42 35.28 24.24
C VAL A 58 23.56 33.86 24.79
N GLU A 59 22.51 33.05 24.61
CA GLU A 59 22.40 31.67 25.09
C GLU A 59 23.11 30.66 24.19
N LYS A 60 23.74 29.64 24.81
CA LYS A 60 24.52 28.60 24.10
C LYS A 60 23.79 27.25 23.97
N PHE A 61 22.58 27.11 24.50
CA PHE A 61 21.84 25.84 24.48
C PHE A 61 21.61 25.30 23.07
N TRP A 62 21.04 26.13 22.18
CA TRP A 62 20.77 25.77 20.79
C TRP A 62 22.05 25.46 20.02
N LEU A 63 23.14 26.14 20.37
CA LEU A 63 24.45 25.91 19.78
C LEU A 63 24.94 24.48 20.04
N SER A 64 24.75 23.99 21.26
CA SER A 64 25.10 22.61 21.63
C SER A 64 24.27 21.60 20.84
N MET A 65 22.98 21.84 20.67
CA MET A 65 22.09 20.97 19.90
C MET A 65 22.43 20.97 18.41
N THR A 66 22.68 22.14 17.82
CA THR A 66 23.11 22.28 16.43
C THR A 66 24.44 21.59 16.21
N PHE A 67 25.42 21.79 17.10
CA PHE A 67 26.73 21.15 16.98
C PHE A 67 26.62 19.62 17.04
N SER A 68 25.85 19.08 18.00
CA SER A 68 25.59 17.64 18.12
C SER A 68 24.95 17.06 16.84
N MET A 69 23.94 17.75 16.29
CA MET A 69 23.31 17.34 15.03
C MET A 69 24.30 17.38 13.86
N MET A 70 25.10 18.44 13.75
CA MET A 70 26.13 18.58 12.70
C MET A 70 27.15 17.45 12.77
N MET A 71 27.59 17.07 13.97
CA MET A 71 28.49 15.93 14.16
C MET A 71 27.83 14.60 13.81
N THR A 72 26.54 14.44 14.14
CA THR A 72 25.78 13.24 13.78
C THR A 72 25.70 13.08 12.26
N ILE A 73 25.30 14.13 11.53
CA ILE A 73 25.20 14.04 10.05
C ILE A 73 26.58 13.92 9.39
N THR A 74 27.64 14.48 9.97
CA THR A 74 29.03 14.25 9.54
C THR A 74 29.38 12.77 9.63
N VAL A 75 29.11 12.13 10.77
CA VAL A 75 29.41 10.71 10.99
C VAL A 75 28.58 9.83 10.05
N LEU A 76 27.29 10.14 9.85
CA LEU A 76 26.45 9.41 8.89
C LEU A 76 27.02 9.47 7.47
N CYS A 77 27.46 10.66 7.03
CA CYS A 77 28.11 10.83 5.73
C CYS A 77 29.43 10.04 5.63
N TYR A 78 30.24 10.06 6.69
CA TYR A 78 31.50 9.33 6.74
C TYR A 78 31.30 7.80 6.70
N ILE A 79 30.35 7.28 7.47
CA ILE A 79 29.98 5.86 7.48
C ILE A 79 29.45 5.44 6.10
N ALA A 80 28.58 6.25 5.49
CA ALA A 80 28.07 6.02 4.14
C ALA A 80 29.22 6.01 3.11
N HIS A 81 30.17 6.94 3.21
CA HIS A 81 31.34 6.98 2.35
C HIS A 81 32.21 5.72 2.45
N HIS A 82 32.48 5.24 3.67
CA HIS A 82 33.39 4.12 3.90
C HIS A 82 32.95 2.84 3.16
N ASN A 83 31.64 2.54 3.19
CA ASN A 83 31.07 1.44 2.42
C ASN A 83 29.67 1.78 1.88
N ILE A 84 29.63 2.40 0.70
CA ILE A 84 28.39 2.94 0.14
C ILE A 84 27.30 1.89 -0.13
N ARG A 85 27.67 0.63 -0.41
CA ARG A 85 26.70 -0.44 -0.65
C ARG A 85 26.08 -0.94 0.65
N LYS A 86 26.90 -1.21 1.66
CA LYS A 86 26.44 -1.70 2.96
C LYS A 86 25.68 -0.61 3.74
N ASN A 87 26.13 0.63 3.59
CA ASN A 87 25.72 1.75 4.45
C ASN A 87 24.79 2.74 3.73
N LYS A 88 24.19 2.36 2.59
CA LYS A 88 23.27 3.25 1.84
C LYS A 88 22.10 3.75 2.69
N ASN A 89 21.61 2.93 3.63
CA ASN A 89 20.44 3.26 4.44
C ASN A 89 20.70 4.43 5.42
N TYR A 90 21.96 4.71 5.78
CA TYR A 90 22.29 5.87 6.62
C TYR A 90 22.07 7.20 5.89
N ILE A 91 22.05 7.20 4.55
CA ILE A 91 21.74 8.37 3.73
C ILE A 91 20.26 8.75 3.87
N ILE A 92 19.37 7.78 4.17
CA ILE A 92 17.97 8.06 4.46
C ILE A 92 17.85 8.91 5.74
N ALA A 93 18.62 8.59 6.78
CA ALA A 93 18.65 9.39 8.01
C ALA A 93 19.16 10.82 7.75
N LEU A 94 20.16 10.98 6.87
CA LEU A 94 20.62 12.29 6.41
C LEU A 94 19.52 13.06 5.67
N LEU A 95 18.79 12.41 4.77
CA LEU A 95 17.68 13.02 4.04
C LEU A 95 16.56 13.47 4.99
N VAL A 96 16.19 12.63 5.96
CA VAL A 96 15.19 12.98 6.98
C VAL A 96 15.64 14.19 7.80
N SER A 97 16.91 14.21 8.22
CA SER A 97 17.48 15.35 8.95
C SER A 97 17.38 16.64 8.15
N LYS A 98 17.75 16.60 6.86
CA LYS A 98 17.70 17.78 5.98
C LYS A 98 16.30 18.23 5.59
N SER A 99 15.36 17.30 5.42
CA SER A 99 13.96 17.66 5.24
C SER A 99 13.37 18.27 6.50
N ALA A 100 13.69 17.74 7.68
CA ALA A 100 13.16 18.24 8.95
C ALA A 100 13.65 19.67 9.22
N SER A 101 14.94 19.95 9.03
CA SER A 101 15.48 21.30 9.20
C SER A 101 14.92 22.28 8.17
N ALA A 102 14.81 21.90 6.89
CA ALA A 102 14.24 22.76 5.86
C ALA A 102 12.76 23.08 6.13
N LEU A 103 11.93 22.07 6.39
CA LEU A 103 10.50 22.26 6.65
C LEU A 103 10.25 23.03 7.95
N SER A 104 11.00 22.74 9.01
CA SER A 104 10.87 23.48 10.27
C SER A 104 11.22 24.95 10.09
N ALA A 105 12.26 25.27 9.32
CA ALA A 105 12.63 26.65 9.01
C ALA A 105 11.53 27.37 8.21
N LEU A 106 10.94 26.71 7.21
CA LEU A 106 9.80 27.26 6.47
C LEU A 106 8.59 27.50 7.39
N CYS A 107 8.28 26.56 8.28
CA CYS A 107 7.22 26.72 9.28
C CYS A 107 7.50 27.91 10.21
N PHE A 108 8.71 28.06 10.75
CA PHE A 108 9.05 29.20 11.61
C PHE A 108 8.99 30.53 10.87
N PHE A 109 9.38 30.57 9.60
CA PHE A 109 9.23 31.76 8.76
C PHE A 109 7.76 32.16 8.57
N ILE A 110 6.87 31.18 8.35
CA ILE A 110 5.45 31.43 8.10
C ILE A 110 4.70 31.80 9.39
N PHE A 111 4.96 31.08 10.48
CA PHE A 111 4.11 31.08 11.68
C PHE A 111 4.72 31.77 12.90
N SER A 112 6.01 32.09 12.91
CA SER A 112 6.68 32.69 14.09
C SER A 112 7.22 34.08 13.78
N ALA A 113 8.41 34.16 13.18
CA ALA A 113 9.08 35.42 12.90
C ALA A 113 9.71 35.35 11.50
N ARG A 114 9.52 36.41 10.71
CA ARG A 114 9.96 36.46 9.31
C ARG A 114 11.43 36.86 9.21
N TYR A 115 12.32 36.08 9.83
CA TYR A 115 13.76 36.29 9.70
C TYR A 115 14.29 35.70 8.39
N PHE A 116 15.14 36.46 7.70
CA PHE A 116 15.84 35.98 6.51
C PHE A 116 16.65 34.70 6.78
N ALA A 117 17.15 34.53 8.00
CA ALA A 117 17.85 33.32 8.43
C ALA A 117 17.05 32.02 8.22
N TYR A 118 15.73 32.04 8.41
CA TYR A 118 14.89 30.86 8.18
C TYR A 118 14.76 30.52 6.69
N LEU A 119 14.68 31.53 5.81
CA LEU A 119 14.70 31.32 4.37
C LEU A 119 16.05 30.77 3.91
N VAL A 120 17.15 31.26 4.47
CA VAL A 120 18.49 30.72 4.20
C VAL A 120 18.58 29.24 4.59
N ILE A 121 18.09 28.85 5.77
CA ILE A 121 18.08 27.43 6.19
C ILE A 121 17.22 26.61 5.24
N PHE A 122 16.01 27.07 4.89
CA PHE A 122 15.13 26.36 3.96
C PHE A 122 15.79 26.13 2.59
N LEU A 123 16.42 27.16 2.02
CA LEU A 123 17.08 27.08 0.72
C LEU A 123 18.33 26.19 0.77
N VAL A 124 19.17 26.36 1.79
CA VAL A 124 20.42 25.60 1.94
C VAL A 124 20.10 24.14 2.23
N ASP A 125 19.33 23.83 3.27
CA ASP A 125 19.06 22.44 3.63
C ASP A 125 18.11 21.76 2.63
N GLY A 126 17.18 22.49 2.03
CA GLY A 126 16.34 21.99 0.94
C GLY A 126 17.17 21.64 -0.30
N SER A 127 18.11 22.49 -0.71
CA SER A 127 19.00 22.19 -1.84
C SER A 127 19.89 20.98 -1.55
N ILE A 128 20.43 20.88 -0.33
CA ILE A 128 21.24 19.73 0.08
C ILE A 128 20.41 18.45 0.08
N PHE A 129 19.16 18.49 0.55
CA PHE A 129 18.22 17.37 0.45
C PHE A 129 18.07 16.90 -1.00
N TRP A 130 17.75 17.80 -1.92
CA TRP A 130 17.52 17.44 -3.32
C TRP A 130 18.77 16.91 -4.02
N VAL A 131 19.93 17.52 -3.78
CA VAL A 131 21.21 17.04 -4.35
C VAL A 131 21.58 15.67 -3.76
N THR A 132 21.41 15.48 -2.46
CA THR A 132 21.66 14.19 -1.79
C THR A 132 20.73 13.11 -2.34
N LEU A 133 19.43 13.43 -2.48
CA LEU A 133 18.43 12.53 -3.03
C LEU A 133 18.78 12.16 -4.48
N PHE A 134 19.21 13.13 -5.29
CA PHE A 134 19.63 12.89 -6.66
C PHE A 134 20.78 11.87 -6.75
N PHE A 135 21.86 12.06 -5.97
CA PHE A 135 22.97 11.12 -5.95
C PHE A 135 22.58 9.76 -5.38
N TYR A 136 21.75 9.74 -4.34
CA TYR A 136 21.21 8.52 -3.74
C TYR A 136 20.41 7.70 -4.74
N LEU A 137 19.40 8.29 -5.38
CA LEU A 137 18.57 7.63 -6.38
C LEU A 137 19.40 7.15 -7.59
N ARG A 138 20.39 7.95 -8.01
CA ARG A 138 21.28 7.59 -9.12
C ARG A 138 22.16 6.39 -8.78
N ALA A 139 22.73 6.31 -7.58
CA ALA A 139 23.53 5.17 -7.14
C ALA A 139 22.66 3.93 -6.88
N SER A 140 21.48 4.12 -6.30
CA SER A 140 20.49 3.07 -6.05
C SER A 140 19.71 2.65 -7.30
N LYS A 141 19.98 3.24 -8.47
CA LYS A 141 19.26 2.93 -9.72
C LYS A 141 19.34 1.45 -10.10
N ALA A 142 20.44 0.74 -9.82
CA ALA A 142 20.53 -0.69 -10.08
C ALA A 142 19.64 -1.50 -9.14
N PHE A 143 19.55 -1.09 -7.88
CA PHE A 143 18.67 -1.66 -6.88
C PHE A 143 17.19 -1.42 -7.24
N PHE A 144 16.81 -0.16 -7.52
CA PHE A 144 15.47 0.15 -8.03
C PHE A 144 15.16 -0.50 -9.37
N LYS A 145 16.16 -0.67 -10.25
CA LYS A 145 16.01 -1.36 -11.54
C LYS A 145 15.87 -2.87 -11.35
N ALA A 146 16.48 -3.49 -10.34
CA ALA A 146 16.28 -4.90 -9.99
C ALA A 146 14.88 -5.12 -9.43
N GLN A 147 14.43 -4.21 -8.58
CA GLN A 147 13.11 -4.24 -7.96
C GLN A 147 11.97 -3.90 -8.95
N THR A 148 12.25 -3.07 -9.95
CA THR A 148 11.36 -2.82 -11.11
C THR A 148 11.74 -3.66 -12.33
N ALA A 149 12.62 -4.66 -12.19
CA ALA A 149 13.10 -5.45 -13.33
C ALA A 149 11.99 -6.31 -13.93
N TYR A 150 11.03 -6.74 -13.12
CA TYR A 150 9.86 -7.48 -13.59
C TYR A 150 8.98 -6.61 -14.50
N LEU A 151 8.89 -5.30 -14.24
CA LEU A 151 8.22 -4.33 -15.14
C LEU A 151 8.98 -4.08 -16.46
N ARG A 152 10.19 -4.63 -16.64
CA ARG A 152 11.12 -4.26 -17.73
C ARG A 152 11.76 -5.42 -18.47
N LYS A 153 11.48 -6.68 -18.13
CA LYS A 153 11.73 -7.74 -19.12
C LYS A 153 10.91 -7.41 -20.36
N LYS A 154 11.45 -7.65 -21.55
CA LYS A 154 10.62 -7.57 -22.78
C LYS A 154 9.36 -8.39 -22.48
N PRO A 155 8.14 -7.82 -22.61
CA PRO A 155 6.93 -8.58 -22.37
C PRO A 155 7.04 -9.84 -23.22
N ILE A 156 7.07 -10.98 -22.55
CA ILE A 156 6.92 -12.26 -23.24
C ILE A 156 5.50 -12.18 -23.80
N PRO A 157 5.29 -12.38 -25.12
CA PRO A 157 3.95 -12.41 -25.68
C PRO A 157 3.12 -13.37 -24.81
N PRO A 158 2.03 -12.89 -24.19
CA PRO A 158 1.33 -13.72 -23.24
C PRO A 158 0.79 -14.95 -23.96
N LYS A 159 0.85 -16.10 -23.28
CA LYS A 159 0.18 -17.30 -23.79
C LYS A 159 -1.30 -16.94 -23.97
N ILE A 160 -1.84 -17.18 -25.17
CA ILE A 160 -3.25 -16.93 -25.40
C ILE A 160 -4.05 -18.11 -24.83
N THR A 161 -5.05 -17.82 -24.01
CA THR A 161 -6.00 -18.82 -23.49
C THR A 161 -7.34 -18.70 -24.22
N GLY A 162 -8.24 -19.67 -24.00
CA GLY A 162 -9.58 -19.64 -24.59
C GLY A 162 -10.40 -18.37 -24.24
N PRO A 163 -11.58 -18.20 -24.87
CA PRO A 163 -12.44 -17.05 -24.63
C PRO A 163 -12.89 -16.99 -23.17
N ALA A 164 -13.06 -15.77 -22.65
CA ALA A 164 -13.56 -15.52 -21.31
C ALA A 164 -14.78 -14.60 -21.37
N THR A 165 -15.84 -14.97 -20.66
CA THR A 165 -17.03 -14.12 -20.51
C THR A 165 -16.95 -13.34 -19.21
N VAL A 166 -17.21 -12.03 -19.31
CA VAL A 166 -17.31 -11.13 -18.16
C VAL A 166 -18.59 -10.33 -18.30
N VAL A 167 -19.37 -10.31 -17.24
CA VAL A 167 -20.59 -9.51 -17.16
C VAL A 167 -20.34 -8.35 -16.23
N ALA A 168 -20.60 -7.13 -16.69
CA ALA A 168 -20.53 -5.93 -15.88
C ALA A 168 -21.83 -5.15 -16.04
N LEU A 169 -22.64 -5.07 -14.99
CA LEU A 169 -23.94 -4.40 -15.02
C LEU A 169 -23.92 -3.17 -14.14
N LYS A 170 -24.68 -2.14 -14.54
CA LYS A 170 -24.86 -0.89 -13.81
C LYS A 170 -26.32 -0.70 -13.42
N GLY A 171 -26.61 -0.30 -12.18
CA GLY A 171 -27.97 -0.01 -11.70
C GLY A 171 -28.06 0.22 -10.19
N ASP A 172 -29.24 0.64 -9.73
CA ASP A 172 -29.49 1.03 -8.34
C ASP A 172 -29.73 -0.14 -7.37
N ASP A 173 -30.30 -1.23 -7.87
CA ASP A 173 -30.62 -2.40 -7.04
C ASP A 173 -29.47 -3.40 -7.06
N LYS A 174 -28.61 -3.32 -6.04
CA LYS A 174 -27.45 -4.19 -5.88
C LYS A 174 -27.80 -5.69 -5.87
N MET A 175 -28.97 -6.08 -5.37
CA MET A 175 -29.37 -7.48 -5.29
C MET A 175 -29.79 -7.99 -6.66
N LYS A 176 -30.60 -7.21 -7.38
CA LYS A 176 -30.96 -7.51 -8.77
C LYS A 176 -29.72 -7.57 -9.67
N LEU A 177 -28.78 -6.65 -9.50
CA LEU A 177 -27.51 -6.68 -10.25
C LEU A 177 -26.72 -7.95 -10.00
N LEU A 178 -26.61 -8.39 -8.73
CA LEU A 178 -25.91 -9.63 -8.40
C LEU A 178 -26.59 -10.82 -9.09
N ASP A 179 -27.92 -10.89 -9.05
CA ASP A 179 -28.70 -11.96 -9.67
C ASP A 179 -28.46 -12.04 -11.18
N GLU A 180 -28.57 -10.91 -11.86
CA GLU A 180 -28.36 -10.84 -13.31
C GLU A 180 -26.91 -11.13 -13.71
N VAL A 181 -25.93 -10.71 -12.91
CA VAL A 181 -24.52 -11.06 -13.15
C VAL A 181 -24.32 -12.57 -13.00
N LEU A 182 -24.83 -13.20 -11.93
CA LEU A 182 -24.69 -14.64 -11.71
C LEU A 182 -25.40 -15.46 -12.81
N GLU A 183 -26.57 -15.01 -13.28
CA GLU A 183 -27.30 -15.64 -14.38
C GLU A 183 -26.52 -15.54 -15.70
N LYS A 184 -26.14 -14.33 -16.11
CA LYS A 184 -25.49 -14.09 -17.41
C LYS A 184 -24.06 -14.63 -17.50
N THR A 185 -23.41 -14.86 -16.35
CA THR A 185 -22.10 -15.53 -16.28
C THR A 185 -22.22 -17.05 -16.21
N GLU A 186 -23.45 -17.59 -16.15
CA GLU A 186 -23.70 -19.01 -15.92
C GLU A 186 -23.00 -19.54 -14.65
N PHE A 187 -22.94 -18.71 -13.59
CA PHE A 187 -22.24 -19.03 -12.35
C PHE A 187 -22.56 -20.43 -11.80
N PHE A 188 -23.85 -20.79 -11.76
CA PHE A 188 -24.26 -22.10 -11.29
C PHE A 188 -23.88 -23.24 -12.25
N GLY A 189 -23.81 -22.98 -13.56
CA GLY A 189 -23.26 -23.94 -14.52
C GLY A 189 -21.78 -24.21 -14.27
N ILE A 190 -21.00 -23.16 -13.97
CA ILE A 190 -19.57 -23.26 -13.61
C ILE A 190 -19.41 -24.05 -12.30
N LEU A 191 -20.22 -23.73 -11.28
CA LEU A 191 -20.23 -24.43 -9.99
C LEU A 191 -20.56 -25.91 -10.14
N GLU A 192 -21.64 -26.24 -10.87
CA GLU A 192 -22.07 -27.62 -11.14
C GLU A 192 -21.02 -28.41 -11.92
N LYS A 193 -20.38 -27.78 -12.92
CA LYS A 193 -19.30 -28.40 -13.67
C LYS A 193 -18.15 -28.80 -12.74
N ARG A 194 -17.70 -27.89 -11.86
CA ARG A 194 -16.63 -28.19 -10.89
C ARG A 194 -17.06 -29.24 -9.88
N PHE A 195 -18.29 -29.16 -9.38
CA PHE A 195 -18.85 -30.19 -8.51
C PHE A 195 -18.76 -31.59 -9.12
N ASN A 196 -19.22 -31.75 -10.35
CA ASN A 196 -19.22 -33.04 -11.05
C ASN A 196 -17.81 -33.62 -11.29
N GLU A 197 -16.78 -32.77 -11.39
CA GLU A 197 -15.37 -33.19 -11.53
C GLU A 197 -14.79 -33.78 -10.23
N THR A 198 -15.36 -33.45 -9.06
CA THR A 198 -14.81 -33.91 -7.76
C THR A 198 -15.29 -35.29 -7.33
N GLY A 199 -16.47 -35.74 -7.79
CA GLY A 199 -17.11 -36.96 -7.31
C GLY A 199 -17.58 -36.92 -5.85
N LYS A 200 -17.51 -35.76 -5.17
CA LYS A 200 -17.97 -35.57 -3.79
C LYS A 200 -19.48 -35.51 -3.70
N SER A 201 -20.02 -35.70 -2.49
CA SER A 201 -21.40 -35.32 -2.19
C SER A 201 -21.52 -33.79 -2.14
N ARG A 202 -22.71 -33.23 -2.36
CA ARG A 202 -22.91 -31.77 -2.23
C ARG A 202 -22.69 -31.26 -0.80
N GLN A 203 -22.87 -32.13 0.20
CA GLN A 203 -22.63 -31.80 1.61
C GLN A 203 -21.14 -31.65 1.89
N ASP A 204 -20.30 -32.44 1.23
CA ASP A 204 -18.85 -32.42 1.42
C ASP A 204 -18.14 -31.44 0.49
N PHE A 205 -18.79 -31.02 -0.59
CA PHE A 205 -18.26 -30.05 -1.55
C PHE A 205 -18.15 -28.65 -0.94
N SER A 206 -16.91 -28.22 -0.70
CA SER A 206 -16.60 -26.96 -0.03
C SER A 206 -16.57 -25.77 -0.98
N VAL A 207 -17.35 -24.74 -0.66
CA VAL A 207 -17.34 -23.46 -1.36
C VAL A 207 -16.75 -22.38 -0.47
N VAL A 208 -15.59 -21.87 -0.87
CA VAL A 208 -14.86 -20.86 -0.10
C VAL A 208 -14.92 -19.51 -0.79
N ILE A 209 -15.40 -18.50 -0.06
CA ILE A 209 -15.54 -17.13 -0.55
C ILE A 209 -14.51 -16.27 0.19
N LYS A 210 -13.76 -15.48 -0.56
CA LYS A 210 -12.82 -14.47 -0.05
C LYS A 210 -13.41 -13.07 -0.24
N PRO A 211 -14.12 -12.50 0.74
CA PRO A 211 -14.51 -11.10 0.69
C PRO A 211 -13.29 -10.20 0.96
N ASN A 212 -13.47 -8.89 0.90
CA ASN A 212 -12.45 -7.92 1.27
C ASN A 212 -12.92 -7.09 2.47
N PHE A 213 -12.31 -7.23 3.65
CA PHE A 213 -12.68 -6.38 4.81
C PHE A 213 -11.54 -6.10 5.80
N MET A 214 -10.37 -6.71 5.64
CA MET A 214 -9.33 -6.67 6.69
C MET A 214 -8.52 -5.38 6.78
N TYR A 215 -8.74 -4.40 5.88
CA TYR A 215 -8.00 -3.12 5.85
C TYR A 215 -8.87 -1.88 6.05
N LEU A 216 -10.16 -2.05 6.39
CA LEU A 216 -11.06 -0.93 6.68
C LEU A 216 -10.68 -0.19 7.96
N HIS A 217 -10.99 1.10 7.98
CA HIS A 217 -10.81 1.97 9.14
C HIS A 217 -12.07 2.12 10.01
N HIS A 218 -13.26 2.18 9.38
CA HIS A 218 -14.55 2.35 10.04
C HIS A 218 -15.68 1.81 9.14
N LYS A 219 -16.69 1.15 9.74
CA LYS A 219 -17.86 0.61 9.02
C LYS A 219 -18.77 1.61 8.31
N LYS A 220 -18.59 2.92 8.53
CA LYS A 220 -19.39 3.95 7.83
C LYS A 220 -18.82 4.22 6.44
N ASP A 221 -17.54 3.91 6.24
CA ASP A 221 -16.90 3.95 4.95
C ASP A 221 -17.08 2.61 4.23
N ILE A 222 -18.29 2.43 3.70
CA ILE A 222 -18.75 1.23 2.99
C ILE A 222 -17.99 0.96 1.69
N SER A 223 -17.13 1.89 1.25
CA SER A 223 -16.35 1.78 0.02
C SER A 223 -15.08 0.94 0.18
N THR A 224 -14.67 0.66 1.42
CA THR A 224 -13.39 0.02 1.72
C THR A 224 -13.47 -1.50 1.92
N TYR A 225 -14.68 -2.05 2.04
CA TYR A 225 -14.95 -3.47 2.25
C TYR A 225 -16.12 -3.97 1.40
N THR A 226 -16.12 -5.25 1.02
CA THR A 226 -17.20 -5.89 0.26
C THR A 226 -18.49 -5.88 1.08
N ASP A 227 -19.60 -5.46 0.46
CA ASP A 227 -20.90 -5.37 1.12
C ASP A 227 -21.33 -6.74 1.71
N PRO A 228 -21.54 -6.86 3.04
CA PRO A 228 -21.95 -8.11 3.66
C PRO A 228 -23.27 -8.65 3.12
N GLU A 229 -24.22 -7.79 2.75
CA GLU A 229 -25.52 -8.23 2.22
C GLU A 229 -25.36 -8.89 0.84
N LEU A 230 -24.44 -8.40 0.00
CA LEU A 230 -24.14 -9.02 -1.30
C LEU A 230 -23.49 -10.40 -1.13
N VAL A 231 -22.55 -10.51 -0.18
CA VAL A 231 -21.89 -11.79 0.11
C VAL A 231 -22.90 -12.79 0.66
N GLU A 232 -23.78 -12.38 1.58
CA GLU A 232 -24.80 -13.26 2.13
C GLU A 232 -25.87 -13.66 1.11
N ALA A 233 -26.25 -12.76 0.21
CA ALA A 233 -27.11 -13.09 -0.91
C ALA A 233 -26.49 -14.19 -1.79
N LEU A 234 -25.18 -14.11 -2.08
CA LEU A 234 -24.45 -15.15 -2.79
C LEU A 234 -24.43 -16.48 -2.00
N VAL A 235 -24.10 -16.43 -0.71
CA VAL A 235 -24.12 -17.61 0.18
C VAL A 235 -25.49 -18.30 0.14
N ASN A 236 -26.57 -17.55 0.34
CA ASN A 236 -27.92 -18.08 0.36
C ASN A 236 -28.30 -18.75 -0.96
N LYS A 237 -27.89 -18.18 -2.10
CA LYS A 237 -28.18 -18.78 -3.41
C LYS A 237 -27.39 -20.07 -3.64
N ILE A 238 -26.12 -20.12 -3.21
CA ILE A 238 -25.31 -21.34 -3.26
C ILE A 238 -25.93 -22.44 -2.37
N ALA A 239 -26.32 -22.09 -1.13
CA ALA A 239 -26.97 -23.01 -0.21
C ALA A 239 -28.32 -23.52 -0.77
N ASN A 240 -29.13 -22.64 -1.37
CA ASN A 240 -30.41 -23.01 -2.00
C ASN A 240 -30.24 -23.92 -3.22
N LYS A 241 -29.06 -23.96 -3.84
CA LYS A 241 -28.68 -24.94 -4.88
C LYS A 241 -28.15 -26.25 -4.30
N GLY A 242 -28.22 -26.42 -2.98
CA GLY A 242 -27.88 -27.65 -2.29
C GLY A 242 -26.42 -27.79 -1.90
N PHE A 243 -25.64 -26.70 -1.91
CA PHE A 243 -24.24 -26.67 -1.47
C PHE A 243 -24.11 -25.94 -0.11
N PRO A 244 -24.29 -26.63 1.03
CA PRO A 244 -24.35 -25.97 2.33
C PRO A 244 -22.97 -25.75 2.98
N ASN A 245 -21.91 -26.43 2.52
CA ASN A 245 -20.57 -26.28 3.08
C ASN A 245 -19.89 -25.01 2.53
N ILE A 246 -20.26 -23.86 3.09
CA ILE A 246 -19.81 -22.54 2.64
C ILE A 246 -18.99 -21.87 3.74
N THR A 247 -17.80 -21.37 3.38
CA THR A 247 -16.91 -20.67 4.33
C THR A 247 -16.42 -19.34 3.76
N LEU A 248 -16.57 -18.28 4.55
CA LEU A 248 -15.93 -16.99 4.31
C LEU A 248 -14.53 -17.03 4.94
N VAL A 249 -13.51 -16.65 4.17
CA VAL A 249 -12.12 -16.64 4.65
C VAL A 249 -11.50 -15.26 4.51
N GLU A 250 -10.63 -14.92 5.45
CA GLU A 250 -9.68 -13.80 5.39
C GLU A 250 -8.44 -14.17 6.21
N ALA A 251 -7.38 -13.37 6.13
CA ALA A 251 -6.24 -13.48 7.04
C ALA A 251 -6.00 -12.15 7.74
N GLN A 252 -5.39 -12.22 8.93
CA GLN A 252 -5.04 -11.02 9.69
C GLN A 252 -4.09 -10.10 8.90
N SER A 253 -4.16 -8.80 9.20
CA SER A 253 -3.41 -7.77 8.49
C SER A 253 -2.46 -7.00 9.40
N THR A 254 -1.57 -6.18 8.82
CA THR A 254 -0.59 -5.38 9.56
C THR A 254 -1.25 -4.51 10.64
N LEU A 255 -2.53 -4.16 10.49
CA LEU A 255 -3.29 -3.40 11.48
C LEU A 255 -3.40 -4.12 12.84
N GLY A 256 -3.37 -5.45 12.87
CA GLY A 256 -3.31 -6.23 14.11
C GLY A 256 -2.05 -5.97 14.94
N ASN A 257 -0.98 -5.43 14.35
CA ASN A 257 0.21 -5.01 15.09
C ASN A 257 -0.02 -3.75 15.93
N TYR A 258 -1.08 -2.99 15.62
CA TYR A 258 -1.30 -1.65 16.18
C TYR A 258 -2.63 -1.53 16.93
N TYR A 259 -3.59 -2.41 16.67
CA TYR A 259 -4.95 -2.33 17.19
C TYR A 259 -5.44 -3.68 17.70
N LYS A 260 -6.27 -3.65 18.76
CA LYS A 260 -7.04 -4.81 19.23
C LYS A 260 -8.22 -5.08 18.30
N ASN A 261 -8.83 -6.25 18.46
CA ASN A 261 -10.03 -6.67 17.73
C ASN A 261 -9.82 -6.72 16.21
N ARG A 262 -8.62 -7.13 15.78
CA ARG A 262 -8.24 -7.26 14.36
C ARG A 262 -8.15 -8.70 13.90
N GLU A 263 -8.48 -9.64 14.77
CA GLU A 263 -8.78 -11.04 14.44
C GLU A 263 -9.92 -11.09 13.41
N VAL A 264 -9.85 -11.98 12.42
CA VAL A 264 -10.76 -11.97 11.25
C VAL A 264 -12.23 -12.00 11.66
N VAL A 265 -12.58 -12.88 12.61
CA VAL A 265 -13.97 -13.04 13.09
C VAL A 265 -14.52 -11.73 13.68
N LYS A 266 -13.72 -11.01 14.48
CA LYS A 266 -14.15 -9.75 15.10
C LYS A 266 -14.34 -8.63 14.09
N VAL A 267 -13.45 -8.53 13.09
CA VAL A 267 -13.62 -7.55 12.01
C VAL A 267 -14.85 -7.90 11.18
N ALA A 268 -15.09 -9.19 10.91
CA ALA A 268 -16.25 -9.66 10.18
C ALA A 268 -17.56 -9.31 10.89
N GLU A 269 -17.66 -9.57 12.20
CA GLU A 269 -18.81 -9.18 13.02
C GLU A 269 -19.01 -7.66 13.06
N TYR A 270 -17.93 -6.88 13.16
CA TYR A 270 -18.00 -5.43 13.18
C TYR A 270 -18.60 -4.83 11.90
N VAL A 271 -18.33 -5.43 10.73
CA VAL A 271 -18.87 -4.95 9.44
C VAL A 271 -20.28 -5.47 9.13
N GLY A 272 -20.73 -6.55 9.78
CA GLY A 272 -22.08 -7.07 9.63
C GLY A 272 -22.19 -8.55 9.22
N TYR A 273 -21.07 -9.28 9.10
CA TYR A 273 -21.11 -10.74 8.99
C TYR A 273 -21.46 -11.37 10.35
N SER A 274 -21.87 -12.64 10.37
CA SER A 274 -22.20 -13.33 11.61
C SER A 274 -21.84 -14.81 11.58
N THR A 275 -21.29 -15.29 12.68
CA THR A 275 -20.98 -16.71 12.93
C THR A 275 -22.22 -17.56 13.18
N ASN A 276 -23.40 -16.95 13.37
CA ASN A 276 -24.68 -17.64 13.63
C ASN A 276 -25.51 -17.89 12.35
N LYS A 277 -24.90 -17.75 11.17
CA LYS A 277 -25.58 -17.91 9.88
C LYS A 277 -25.22 -19.25 9.22
N ASN A 278 -25.79 -19.52 8.05
CA ASN A 278 -25.60 -20.73 7.25
C ASN A 278 -24.22 -20.83 6.55
N TYR A 279 -23.20 -20.18 7.11
CA TYR A 279 -21.83 -20.19 6.61
C TYR A 279 -20.85 -20.09 7.79
N GLN A 280 -19.61 -20.51 7.56
CA GLN A 280 -18.52 -20.37 8.53
C GLN A 280 -17.68 -19.14 8.23
N ILE A 281 -16.99 -18.60 9.25
CA ILE A 281 -15.98 -17.55 9.10
C ILE A 281 -14.67 -18.09 9.63
N VAL A 282 -13.63 -18.14 8.80
CA VAL A 282 -12.33 -18.70 9.14
C VAL A 282 -11.23 -17.66 9.03
N ASP A 283 -10.40 -17.60 10.07
CA ASP A 283 -9.16 -16.84 10.10
C ASP A 283 -8.00 -17.72 9.62
N LEU A 284 -7.54 -17.49 8.39
CA LEU A 284 -6.45 -18.27 7.78
C LEU A 284 -5.12 -18.10 8.53
N THR A 285 -4.96 -17.03 9.33
CA THR A 285 -3.78 -16.84 10.19
C THR A 285 -3.77 -17.85 11.34
N GLU A 286 -4.93 -18.20 11.89
CA GLU A 286 -5.04 -19.10 13.05
C GLU A 286 -4.91 -20.58 12.66
N GLU A 287 -5.29 -20.95 11.44
CA GLU A 287 -5.18 -22.34 10.93
C GLU A 287 -3.91 -22.58 10.08
N MET A 288 -2.94 -21.66 10.09
CA MET A 288 -1.80 -21.72 9.18
C MET A 288 -0.96 -23.01 9.35
N VAL A 289 -0.72 -23.70 8.24
CA VAL A 289 0.16 -24.88 8.17
C VAL A 289 1.30 -24.67 7.17
N PRO A 290 2.48 -25.26 7.38
CA PRO A 290 3.57 -25.19 6.41
C PRO A 290 3.15 -25.74 5.04
N TYR A 291 3.57 -25.08 3.98
CA TYR A 291 3.34 -25.48 2.59
C TYR A 291 4.49 -25.01 1.70
N ASP A 292 4.84 -25.79 0.70
CA ASP A 292 5.84 -25.42 -0.29
C ASP A 292 5.14 -24.93 -1.56
N TYR A 293 5.24 -23.62 -1.82
CA TYR A 293 4.68 -22.99 -3.02
C TYR A 293 5.61 -23.08 -4.23
N ASP A 294 6.72 -23.80 -4.10
CA ASP A 294 7.83 -23.76 -5.06
C ASP A 294 8.24 -22.31 -5.37
N GLY A 295 8.86 -22.06 -6.52
CA GLY A 295 9.05 -20.71 -7.04
C GLY A 295 9.77 -19.74 -6.09
N ARG A 296 9.32 -18.48 -6.08
CA ARG A 296 9.91 -17.37 -5.32
C ARG A 296 9.38 -17.27 -3.88
N LEU A 297 8.12 -17.63 -3.63
CA LEU A 297 7.53 -17.70 -2.28
C LEU A 297 8.16 -18.85 -1.48
N GLY A 298 8.41 -19.98 -2.13
CA GLY A 298 9.03 -21.17 -1.55
C GLY A 298 8.25 -21.72 -0.37
N LYS A 299 9.00 -22.24 0.61
CA LYS A 299 8.45 -22.73 1.88
C LYS A 299 7.84 -21.59 2.68
N HIS A 300 6.53 -21.63 2.83
CA HIS A 300 5.76 -20.65 3.58
C HIS A 300 4.57 -21.33 4.27
N PHE A 301 3.51 -20.58 4.55
CA PHE A 301 2.32 -21.07 5.23
C PHE A 301 1.06 -20.84 4.39
N VAL A 302 0.07 -21.70 4.58
CA VAL A 302 -1.27 -21.61 3.97
C VAL A 302 -2.33 -21.99 5.00
N GLY A 303 -3.53 -21.42 4.90
CA GLY A 303 -4.71 -21.91 5.62
C GLY A 303 -5.34 -23.12 4.92
N PRO A 304 -5.48 -24.29 5.57
CA PRO A 304 -6.09 -25.49 5.00
C PRO A 304 -7.47 -25.24 4.38
N THR A 305 -8.30 -24.39 4.97
CA THR A 305 -9.63 -24.08 4.44
C THR A 305 -9.55 -23.47 3.04
N TRP A 306 -8.57 -22.59 2.78
CA TRP A 306 -8.34 -22.08 1.43
C TRP A 306 -7.63 -23.10 0.53
N ARG A 307 -6.65 -23.82 1.06
CA ARG A 307 -5.85 -24.82 0.33
C ARG A 307 -6.71 -25.93 -0.24
N ASP A 308 -7.62 -26.47 0.56
CA ASP A 308 -8.35 -27.71 0.28
C ASP A 308 -9.74 -27.46 -0.33
N ALA A 309 -10.12 -26.20 -0.54
CA ALA A 309 -11.41 -25.81 -1.11
C ALA A 309 -11.64 -26.40 -2.51
N ASP A 310 -12.87 -26.86 -2.75
CA ASP A 310 -13.29 -27.41 -4.05
C ASP A 310 -13.70 -26.30 -5.01
N PHE A 311 -14.33 -25.25 -4.50
CA PHE A 311 -14.70 -24.07 -5.25
C PHE A 311 -14.27 -22.81 -4.51
N ARG A 312 -13.67 -21.85 -5.24
CA ARG A 312 -13.06 -20.64 -4.67
C ARG A 312 -13.59 -19.42 -5.38
N ILE A 313 -14.08 -18.46 -4.63
CA ILE A 313 -14.66 -17.22 -5.13
C ILE A 313 -13.87 -16.04 -4.55
N SER A 314 -13.36 -15.16 -5.40
CA SER A 314 -12.85 -13.86 -4.96
C SER A 314 -13.94 -12.82 -5.10
N PHE A 315 -14.48 -12.31 -3.99
CA PHE A 315 -15.46 -11.23 -3.99
C PHE A 315 -14.79 -9.93 -3.52
N ALA A 316 -14.15 -9.24 -4.46
CA ALA A 316 -13.36 -8.05 -4.21
C ALA A 316 -14.22 -6.78 -4.11
N LYS A 317 -13.68 -5.76 -3.45
CA LYS A 317 -14.20 -4.39 -3.44
C LYS A 317 -13.51 -3.57 -4.52
N ASN A 318 -14.25 -2.74 -5.26
CA ASN A 318 -13.71 -1.86 -6.28
C ASN A 318 -12.99 -0.66 -5.64
N LYS A 319 -11.64 -0.70 -5.62
CA LYS A 319 -10.86 0.37 -4.98
C LYS A 319 -9.46 0.59 -5.55
N THR A 320 -8.95 1.81 -5.41
CA THR A 320 -7.56 2.15 -5.69
C THR A 320 -6.60 1.64 -4.60
N HIS A 321 -5.30 1.66 -4.88
CA HIS A 321 -4.27 1.23 -3.92
C HIS A 321 -2.93 1.93 -4.11
N VAL A 322 -2.45 2.56 -3.03
CA VAL A 322 -1.20 3.33 -2.99
C VAL A 322 0.06 2.61 -3.49
N PHE A 323 0.10 1.28 -3.49
CA PHE A 323 1.30 0.51 -3.90
C PHE A 323 1.22 -0.12 -5.29
N CYS A 324 0.01 -0.26 -5.84
CA CYS A 324 -0.20 -1.05 -7.05
C CYS A 324 -1.35 -0.53 -7.93
N HIS A 325 -1.63 0.77 -7.82
CA HIS A 325 -2.66 1.52 -8.56
C HIS A 325 -4.09 1.18 -8.13
N TYR A 326 -4.47 -0.10 -8.20
CA TYR A 326 -5.81 -0.57 -7.85
C TYR A 326 -5.80 -1.97 -7.23
N THR A 327 -6.92 -2.36 -6.62
CA THR A 327 -7.18 -3.71 -6.12
C THR A 327 -8.51 -4.20 -6.66
N LEU A 328 -8.51 -5.41 -7.20
CA LEU A 328 -9.72 -6.13 -7.60
C LEU A 328 -9.54 -7.61 -7.24
N THR A 329 -9.99 -8.55 -8.09
CA THR A 329 -10.07 -9.97 -7.75
C THR A 329 -8.70 -10.62 -7.62
N LEU A 330 -7.72 -10.28 -8.47
CA LEU A 330 -6.39 -10.87 -8.40
C LEU A 330 -5.70 -10.49 -7.09
N LYS A 331 -5.68 -9.20 -6.75
CA LYS A 331 -5.05 -8.73 -5.52
C LYS A 331 -5.82 -9.15 -4.27
N ASN A 332 -7.12 -9.36 -4.34
CA ASN A 332 -7.89 -9.80 -3.18
C ASN A 332 -7.37 -11.14 -2.61
N ILE A 333 -6.75 -11.98 -3.44
CA ILE A 333 -6.10 -13.24 -3.04
C ILE A 333 -4.85 -13.02 -2.18
N TYR A 334 -4.21 -11.84 -2.25
CA TYR A 334 -3.18 -11.46 -1.26
C TYR A 334 -3.69 -11.55 0.18
N GLY A 335 -5.01 -11.36 0.38
CA GLY A 335 -5.65 -11.49 1.68
C GLY A 335 -5.63 -12.92 2.25
N THR A 336 -5.38 -13.96 1.46
CA THR A 336 -5.36 -15.36 1.94
C THR A 336 -4.01 -15.81 2.49
N LEU A 337 -2.95 -15.05 2.23
CA LEU A 337 -1.62 -15.30 2.76
C LEU A 337 -1.59 -15.14 4.30
N PRO A 338 -1.23 -16.13 5.12
CA PRO A 338 -1.63 -16.13 6.53
C PRO A 338 -0.82 -15.23 7.47
N MET A 339 0.35 -14.71 7.07
CA MET A 339 1.16 -13.91 8.01
C MET A 339 0.51 -12.55 8.34
N GLN A 340 0.22 -12.30 9.62
CA GLN A 340 -0.38 -11.04 10.09
C GLN A 340 0.46 -9.80 9.70
N ASN A 341 1.79 -9.85 9.90
CA ASN A 341 2.67 -8.73 9.57
C ASN A 341 2.97 -8.70 8.06
N LYS A 342 1.94 -8.35 7.29
CA LYS A 342 1.94 -8.32 5.83
C LYS A 342 3.03 -7.41 5.27
N LEU A 343 3.22 -6.24 5.89
CA LEU A 343 4.26 -5.28 5.50
C LEU A 343 5.65 -5.91 5.59
N LYS A 344 6.01 -6.52 6.73
CA LYS A 344 7.32 -7.15 6.91
C LYS A 344 7.52 -8.35 6.01
N GLU A 345 6.53 -9.25 5.96
CA GLU A 345 6.71 -10.56 5.33
C GLU A 345 6.54 -10.55 3.83
N TYR A 346 5.65 -9.71 3.30
CA TYR A 346 5.33 -9.70 1.88
C TYR A 346 5.80 -8.42 1.19
N HIS A 347 5.71 -7.22 1.79
CA HIS A 347 6.21 -6.02 1.13
C HIS A 347 7.74 -5.93 1.17
N THR A 348 8.35 -6.13 2.34
CA THR A 348 9.81 -5.96 2.48
C THR A 348 10.61 -7.18 2.02
N LYS A 349 10.18 -8.41 2.37
CA LYS A 349 10.99 -9.61 2.14
C LYS A 349 10.76 -10.31 0.80
N ARG A 350 9.52 -10.29 0.29
CA ARG A 350 9.09 -11.19 -0.81
C ARG A 350 8.51 -10.50 -2.03
N GLU A 351 8.26 -9.19 -1.96
CA GLU A 351 7.48 -8.42 -2.94
C GLU A 351 6.07 -9.00 -3.09
N TYR A 352 5.06 -8.37 -2.50
CA TYR A 352 3.73 -8.92 -2.25
C TYR A 352 2.96 -9.42 -3.50
N ASP A 353 3.39 -9.01 -4.69
CA ASP A 353 2.84 -9.40 -5.97
C ASP A 353 3.13 -10.88 -6.30
N TRP A 354 4.38 -11.35 -6.18
CA TRP A 354 4.75 -12.74 -6.48
C TRP A 354 4.06 -13.78 -5.60
N PRO A 355 4.04 -13.64 -4.25
CA PRO A 355 3.29 -14.54 -3.38
C PRO A 355 1.82 -14.66 -3.76
N THR A 356 1.21 -13.57 -4.26
CA THR A 356 -0.18 -13.59 -4.70
C THR A 356 -0.36 -14.42 -5.98
N ILE A 357 0.52 -14.22 -6.96
CA ILE A 357 0.48 -15.00 -8.21
C ILE A 357 0.78 -16.49 -7.96
N GLU A 358 1.71 -16.81 -7.07
CA GLU A 358 2.02 -18.20 -6.72
C GLU A 358 0.88 -18.85 -5.92
N THR A 359 0.21 -18.09 -5.05
CA THR A 359 -1.03 -18.55 -4.41
C THR A 359 -2.11 -18.89 -5.45
N LEU A 360 -2.28 -18.08 -6.49
CA LEU A 360 -3.20 -18.35 -7.59
C LEU A 360 -2.80 -19.57 -8.44
N LYS A 361 -1.50 -19.87 -8.57
CA LYS A 361 -1.00 -21.07 -9.28
C LYS A 361 -1.32 -22.36 -8.53
N HIS A 362 -1.08 -22.37 -7.22
CA HIS A 362 -1.31 -23.55 -6.39
C HIS A 362 -2.78 -23.73 -6.05
N PHE A 363 -3.52 -22.63 -5.89
CA PHE A 363 -4.93 -22.63 -5.48
C PHE A 363 -5.77 -21.79 -6.46
N PRO A 364 -6.10 -22.36 -7.63
CA PRO A 364 -6.90 -21.67 -8.64
C PRO A 364 -8.23 -21.17 -8.08
N VAL A 365 -8.58 -19.94 -8.46
CA VAL A 365 -9.86 -19.31 -8.14
C VAL A 365 -10.81 -19.52 -9.31
N HIS A 366 -12.01 -19.95 -9.00
CA HIS A 366 -12.99 -20.43 -9.98
C HIS A 366 -13.96 -19.34 -10.42
N PHE A 367 -14.12 -18.29 -9.62
CA PHE A 367 -15.00 -17.18 -9.96
C PHE A 367 -14.54 -15.87 -9.31
N GLY A 368 -14.55 -14.79 -10.08
CA GLY A 368 -14.27 -13.43 -9.62
C GLY A 368 -15.55 -12.60 -9.59
N LEU A 369 -15.76 -11.85 -8.51
CA LEU A 369 -16.79 -10.84 -8.37
C LEU A 369 -16.17 -9.54 -7.87
N ILE A 370 -16.66 -8.41 -8.39
CA ILE A 370 -16.30 -7.07 -7.93
C ILE A 370 -17.58 -6.39 -7.46
N ASP A 371 -17.64 -6.06 -6.18
CA ASP A 371 -18.57 -5.09 -5.61
C ASP A 371 -18.05 -3.69 -5.92
N GLY A 372 -18.72 -3.01 -6.86
CA GLY A 372 -18.52 -1.61 -7.19
C GLY A 372 -19.82 -0.83 -7.05
N ILE A 373 -20.65 -1.13 -6.05
CA ILE A 373 -21.84 -0.31 -5.76
C ILE A 373 -21.39 1.05 -5.21
N TYR A 374 -20.60 1.00 -4.14
CA TYR A 374 -19.77 2.12 -3.68
C TYR A 374 -18.30 1.75 -3.80
N SER A 375 -17.54 2.64 -4.42
CA SER A 375 -16.12 2.45 -4.72
C SER A 375 -15.26 3.48 -4.03
N ALA A 376 -14.03 3.09 -3.72
CA ALA A 376 -13.04 3.95 -3.08
C ALA A 376 -11.95 4.35 -4.09
N ASP A 377 -11.85 5.63 -4.43
CA ASP A 377 -10.85 6.12 -5.36
C ASP A 377 -9.83 7.07 -4.70
N GLY A 378 -8.96 7.68 -5.51
CA GLY A 378 -7.92 8.57 -5.03
C GLY A 378 -6.74 7.86 -4.40
N GLN A 379 -5.89 8.62 -3.71
CA GLN A 379 -4.62 8.09 -3.19
C GLN A 379 -4.87 7.02 -2.12
N PHE A 380 -5.85 7.17 -1.24
CA PHE A 380 -5.99 6.34 -0.03
C PHE A 380 -7.13 5.30 -0.08
N GLY A 381 -7.77 5.06 -1.22
CA GLY A 381 -8.97 4.21 -1.34
C GLY A 381 -8.82 2.77 -0.79
N VAL A 382 -7.59 2.26 -0.63
CA VAL A 382 -7.33 0.99 0.08
C VAL A 382 -7.78 1.00 1.55
N ILE A 383 -7.68 2.14 2.23
CA ILE A 383 -7.84 2.34 3.67
C ILE A 383 -9.07 3.21 3.98
N VAL A 384 -9.22 4.32 3.26
CA VAL A 384 -10.24 5.33 3.51
C VAL A 384 -10.54 6.13 2.24
N ASP A 385 -11.83 6.42 2.04
CA ASP A 385 -12.29 7.41 1.08
C ASP A 385 -13.29 8.37 1.77
N PRO A 386 -12.95 9.66 1.93
CA PRO A 386 -13.87 10.64 2.52
C PRO A 386 -15.05 10.98 1.60
N THR A 387 -14.97 10.65 0.31
CA THR A 387 -15.92 10.98 -0.75
C THR A 387 -16.18 9.78 -1.68
N PRO A 388 -16.66 8.66 -1.13
CA PRO A 388 -16.81 7.41 -1.90
C PRO A 388 -17.73 7.61 -3.10
N LYS A 389 -17.36 7.00 -4.22
CA LYS A 389 -18.10 7.13 -5.49
C LYS A 389 -19.20 6.09 -5.54
N TYR A 390 -20.44 6.53 -5.79
CA TYR A 390 -21.54 5.64 -6.12
C TYR A 390 -21.43 5.24 -7.58
N THR A 391 -20.84 4.07 -7.83
CA THR A 391 -20.50 3.56 -9.17
C THR A 391 -21.49 2.51 -9.67
N GLU A 392 -22.41 2.05 -8.81
CA GLU A 392 -23.61 1.29 -9.18
C GLU A 392 -23.32 0.00 -9.94
N THR A 393 -22.14 -0.60 -9.77
CA THR A 393 -21.66 -1.67 -10.65
C THR A 393 -21.42 -2.97 -9.91
N ILE A 394 -21.82 -4.09 -10.52
CA ILE A 394 -21.31 -5.43 -10.17
C ILE A 394 -20.66 -6.04 -11.41
N ILE A 395 -19.47 -6.61 -11.24
CA ILE A 395 -18.73 -7.29 -12.30
C ILE A 395 -18.48 -8.73 -11.88
N GLY A 396 -18.68 -9.69 -12.78
CA GLY A 396 -18.44 -11.11 -12.49
C GLY A 396 -17.97 -11.91 -13.70
N GLY A 397 -17.25 -13.00 -13.44
CA GLY A 397 -16.83 -13.96 -14.47
C GLY A 397 -15.92 -15.07 -13.93
N GLU A 398 -15.79 -16.16 -14.69
CA GLU A 398 -14.94 -17.32 -14.35
C GLU A 398 -13.45 -16.97 -14.37
N ASN A 399 -13.03 -16.09 -15.29
CA ASN A 399 -11.63 -15.75 -15.48
C ASN A 399 -11.26 -14.43 -14.78
N LEU A 400 -10.49 -14.52 -13.68
CA LEU A 400 -10.08 -13.36 -12.88
C LEU A 400 -9.28 -12.32 -13.68
N ILE A 401 -8.47 -12.74 -14.66
CA ILE A 401 -7.72 -11.82 -15.52
C ILE A 401 -8.69 -10.99 -16.35
N ALA A 402 -9.71 -11.61 -16.92
CA ALA A 402 -10.74 -10.91 -17.68
C ALA A 402 -11.58 -9.98 -16.79
N VAL A 403 -11.93 -10.42 -15.58
CA VAL A 403 -12.68 -9.61 -14.61
C VAL A 403 -11.88 -8.37 -14.19
N ASP A 404 -10.59 -8.52 -13.85
CA ASP A 404 -9.71 -7.40 -13.51
C ASP A 404 -9.41 -6.51 -14.72
N TRP A 405 -9.35 -7.05 -15.93
CA TRP A 405 -9.20 -6.29 -17.18
C TRP A 405 -10.40 -5.35 -17.41
N VAL A 406 -11.63 -5.86 -17.23
CA VAL A 406 -12.86 -5.06 -17.32
C VAL A 406 -12.93 -4.02 -16.19
N GLY A 407 -12.58 -4.41 -14.95
CA GLY A 407 -12.56 -3.48 -13.82
C GLY A 407 -11.53 -2.35 -13.98
N ALA A 408 -10.32 -2.65 -14.47
CA ALA A 408 -9.32 -1.63 -14.78
C ALA A 408 -9.81 -0.68 -15.89
N THR A 409 -10.44 -1.22 -16.93
CA THR A 409 -11.04 -0.39 -18.00
C THR A 409 -12.11 0.56 -17.44
N LYS A 410 -12.98 0.06 -16.55
CA LYS A 410 -13.98 0.87 -15.85
C LYS A 410 -13.35 2.01 -15.03
N MET A 411 -12.16 1.82 -14.45
CA MET A 411 -11.39 2.87 -13.76
C MET A 411 -10.69 3.89 -14.70
N GLY A 412 -10.94 3.81 -16.02
CA GLY A 412 -10.29 4.67 -17.02
C GLY A 412 -8.82 4.34 -17.24
N LEU A 413 -8.37 3.13 -16.85
CA LEU A 413 -7.02 2.66 -17.06
C LEU A 413 -6.93 1.84 -18.36
N ASP A 414 -5.75 1.80 -18.98
CA ASP A 414 -5.47 0.89 -20.10
C ASP A 414 -5.01 -0.48 -19.55
N PRO A 415 -5.87 -1.50 -19.54
CA PRO A 415 -5.53 -2.81 -18.98
C PRO A 415 -4.47 -3.58 -19.78
N ASP A 416 -4.14 -3.13 -20.99
CA ASP A 416 -3.08 -3.70 -21.82
C ASP A 416 -1.73 -3.00 -21.64
N ASP A 417 -1.68 -1.88 -20.92
CA ASP A 417 -0.43 -1.27 -20.50
C ASP A 417 0.25 -2.16 -19.44
N PRO A 418 1.49 -2.64 -19.67
CA PRO A 418 2.24 -3.41 -18.66
C PRO A 418 2.51 -2.65 -17.35
N LYS A 419 2.20 -1.34 -17.28
CA LYS A 419 2.33 -0.50 -16.08
C LYS A 419 0.98 -0.18 -15.42
N VAL A 420 -0.14 -0.69 -15.92
CA VAL A 420 -1.49 -0.39 -15.42
C VAL A 420 -1.66 -0.68 -13.92
N GLY A 421 -0.90 -1.65 -13.44
CA GLY A 421 -0.83 -2.07 -12.06
C GLY A 421 0.19 -3.21 -11.94
N ARG A 422 0.31 -3.80 -10.75
CA ARG A 422 1.25 -4.93 -10.56
C ARG A 422 0.66 -6.28 -10.91
N PHE A 423 -0.60 -6.52 -10.55
CA PHE A 423 -1.17 -7.88 -10.54
C PHE A 423 -1.65 -8.36 -11.90
N LEU A 424 -2.36 -7.51 -12.66
CA LEU A 424 -2.90 -7.90 -13.96
C LEU A 424 -1.79 -8.29 -14.97
N PRO A 425 -0.71 -7.50 -15.15
CA PRO A 425 0.39 -7.90 -16.03
C PRO A 425 1.08 -9.20 -15.60
N LEU A 426 1.31 -9.39 -14.29
CA LEU A 426 1.94 -10.61 -13.77
C LEU A 426 1.04 -11.84 -13.91
N ALA A 427 -0.27 -11.68 -13.73
CA ALA A 427 -1.22 -12.76 -13.95
C ALA A 427 -1.29 -13.14 -15.44
N VAL A 428 -1.28 -12.16 -16.34
CA VAL A 428 -1.19 -12.39 -17.79
C VAL A 428 0.11 -13.10 -18.18
N GLU A 429 1.24 -12.75 -17.58
CA GLU A 429 2.52 -13.47 -17.78
C GLU A 429 2.44 -14.91 -17.27
N ALA A 430 1.84 -15.13 -16.09
CA ALA A 430 1.80 -16.43 -15.43
C ALA A 430 0.79 -17.42 -16.04
N PHE A 431 -0.39 -16.94 -16.42
CA PHE A 431 -1.52 -17.78 -16.80
C PHE A 431 -1.93 -17.60 -18.27
N GLY A 432 -1.49 -16.51 -18.89
CA GLY A 432 -1.90 -16.13 -20.23
C GLY A 432 -3.04 -15.11 -20.27
N LYS A 433 -3.21 -14.46 -21.42
CA LYS A 433 -4.31 -13.53 -21.68
C LYS A 433 -5.42 -14.27 -22.43
N PRO A 434 -6.69 -14.09 -22.06
CA PRO A 434 -7.81 -14.57 -22.87
C PRO A 434 -7.74 -14.02 -24.30
N GLU A 435 -7.90 -14.90 -25.30
CA GLU A 435 -7.93 -14.52 -26.73
C GLU A 435 -9.00 -13.45 -26.99
N LYS A 436 -10.15 -13.64 -26.36
CA LYS A 436 -11.30 -12.77 -26.47
C LYS A 436 -11.97 -12.63 -25.11
N ILE A 437 -12.15 -11.38 -24.67
CA ILE A 437 -12.95 -11.04 -23.51
C ILE A 437 -14.35 -10.65 -24.01
N ASN A 438 -15.31 -11.55 -23.86
CA ASN A 438 -16.71 -11.32 -24.16
C ASN A 438 -17.33 -10.49 -23.03
N TRP A 439 -17.18 -9.17 -23.12
CA TRP A 439 -17.76 -8.22 -22.15
C TRP A 439 -19.24 -7.96 -22.47
N ILE A 440 -20.11 -8.47 -21.59
CA ILE A 440 -21.57 -8.30 -21.62
C ILE A 440 -21.97 -7.22 -20.60
N GLY A 441 -22.89 -6.33 -21.01
CA GLY A 441 -23.44 -5.28 -20.13
C GLY A 441 -22.84 -3.90 -20.38
N ASP A 442 -22.79 -3.09 -19.32
CA ASP A 442 -22.33 -1.70 -19.35
C ASP A 442 -20.82 -1.61 -19.61
N LYS A 443 -20.45 -0.76 -20.58
CA LYS A 443 -19.07 -0.50 -21.02
C LYS A 443 -18.59 0.92 -20.67
N SER A 444 -19.41 1.69 -19.96
CA SER A 444 -19.01 3.02 -19.51
C SER A 444 -17.83 2.96 -18.53
N VAL A 445 -17.02 4.01 -18.53
CA VAL A 445 -16.00 4.22 -17.50
C VAL A 445 -16.63 4.98 -16.32
N TYR A 446 -16.07 4.81 -15.12
CA TYR A 446 -16.50 5.53 -13.94
C TYR A 446 -16.26 7.04 -14.11
N GLU A 447 -17.30 7.82 -13.85
CA GLU A 447 -17.24 9.27 -13.93
C GLU A 447 -16.41 9.84 -12.77
N CYS A 448 -15.58 10.85 -13.07
CA CYS A 448 -14.76 11.54 -12.07
C CYS A 448 -13.90 10.62 -11.20
N TRP A 449 -13.40 9.53 -11.78
CA TRP A 449 -12.53 8.56 -11.10
C TRP A 449 -11.10 9.09 -10.93
N GLU A 450 -10.60 9.09 -9.70
CA GLU A 450 -9.25 9.52 -9.36
C GLU A 450 -8.29 8.34 -9.20
N ASN A 451 -7.33 8.20 -10.11
CA ASN A 451 -6.28 7.20 -10.00
C ASN A 451 -5.10 7.67 -9.10
N VAL A 452 -4.39 6.71 -8.53
CA VAL A 452 -3.21 6.97 -7.67
C VAL A 452 -2.08 7.59 -8.49
N SER A 453 -1.38 8.56 -7.90
CA SER A 453 -0.26 9.25 -8.58
C SER A 453 0.98 8.36 -8.64
N GLU A 454 1.57 8.24 -9.82
CA GLU A 454 2.83 7.54 -10.06
C GLU A 454 3.98 8.01 -9.16
N ILE A 455 4.04 9.31 -8.88
CA ILE A 455 5.07 9.89 -7.99
C ILE A 455 4.84 9.41 -6.55
N PHE A 456 3.58 9.34 -6.14
CA PHE A 456 3.20 8.91 -4.80
C PHE A 456 3.50 7.42 -4.59
N ILE A 457 3.12 6.56 -5.56
CA ILE A 457 3.43 5.11 -5.54
C ILE A 457 4.93 4.88 -5.38
N LYS A 458 5.76 5.51 -6.22
CA LYS A 458 7.22 5.37 -6.18
C LYS A 458 7.84 5.87 -4.88
N SER A 459 7.28 6.92 -4.30
CA SER A 459 7.78 7.46 -3.04
C SER A 459 7.51 6.51 -1.87
N LEU A 460 6.32 5.90 -1.85
CA LEU A 460 5.95 4.95 -0.80
C LEU A 460 6.70 3.61 -0.95
N ASP A 461 6.95 3.13 -2.18
CA ASP A 461 7.75 1.93 -2.45
C ASP A 461 9.15 2.02 -1.80
N ILE A 462 9.80 3.19 -1.88
CA ILE A 462 11.09 3.47 -1.23
C ILE A 462 10.98 3.44 0.30
N ILE A 463 9.87 3.95 0.84
CA ILE A 463 9.63 4.04 2.28
C ILE A 463 9.40 2.62 2.85
N GLU A 464 8.64 1.77 2.17
CA GLU A 464 8.32 0.40 2.62
C GLU A 464 9.54 -0.50 2.82
N GLU A 465 10.60 -0.31 2.03
CA GLU A 465 11.85 -1.06 2.18
C GLU A 465 12.53 -0.81 3.53
N ALA A 466 12.33 0.37 4.12
CA ALA A 466 12.79 0.70 5.46
C ALA A 466 11.75 0.24 6.49
N TYR A 467 11.56 -1.08 6.66
CA TYR A 467 10.50 -1.65 7.51
C TYR A 467 10.40 -0.98 8.89
N ALA A 468 11.52 -0.75 9.58
CA ALA A 468 11.49 -0.12 10.91
C ALA A 468 10.93 1.31 10.89
N PHE A 469 11.25 2.09 9.85
CA PHE A 469 10.69 3.43 9.66
C PHE A 469 9.23 3.35 9.24
N SER A 470 8.88 2.48 8.28
CA SER A 470 7.51 2.29 7.82
C SER A 470 6.57 1.82 8.92
N ASP A 471 6.96 0.83 9.72
CA ASP A 471 6.18 0.32 10.85
C ASP A 471 5.93 1.42 11.91
N TRP A 472 6.96 2.21 12.21
CA TRP A 472 6.85 3.36 13.10
C TRP A 472 5.91 4.43 12.51
N TRP A 473 6.09 4.78 11.24
CA TRP A 473 5.31 5.78 10.52
C TRP A 473 3.83 5.40 10.41
N PHE A 474 3.53 4.18 9.96
CA PHE A 474 2.17 3.66 9.90
C PHE A 474 1.53 3.64 11.28
N SER A 475 2.26 3.24 12.33
CA SER A 475 1.70 3.27 13.69
C SER A 475 1.36 4.66 14.22
N GLY A 476 1.95 5.72 13.65
CA GLY A 476 1.55 7.11 13.91
C GLY A 476 0.34 7.53 13.08
N LEU A 477 0.39 7.28 11.78
CA LEU A 477 -0.58 7.84 10.82
C LEU A 477 -1.94 7.13 10.78
N THR A 478 -2.02 5.84 11.11
CA THR A 478 -3.29 5.12 11.00
C THR A 478 -4.32 5.65 12.00
N ALA A 479 -5.57 5.68 11.57
CA ALA A 479 -6.74 6.02 12.36
C ALA A 479 -7.78 4.90 12.23
N MET A 480 -8.57 4.70 13.27
CA MET A 480 -9.53 3.59 13.38
C MET A 480 -10.73 4.02 14.23
N ASP A 481 -11.86 3.35 14.01
CA ASP A 481 -13.01 3.36 14.92
C ASP A 481 -12.61 2.94 16.35
N ALA A 482 -13.31 3.48 17.36
CA ALA A 482 -13.10 3.19 18.78
C ALA A 482 -13.14 1.69 19.14
N TYR A 483 -13.88 0.89 18.37
CA TYR A 483 -13.94 -0.57 18.52
C TYR A 483 -12.55 -1.21 18.38
N PHE A 484 -11.67 -0.63 17.56
CA PHE A 484 -10.29 -1.08 17.38
C PHE A 484 -9.35 -0.25 18.26
N ALA A 485 -9.21 -0.64 19.53
CA ALA A 485 -8.37 0.11 20.48
C ALA A 485 -6.87 0.00 20.13
N PHE A 486 -6.15 1.13 20.12
CA PHE A 486 -4.71 1.18 19.82
C PHE A 486 -3.87 0.51 20.92
N THR A 487 -2.86 -0.29 20.54
CA THR A 487 -2.09 -1.14 21.47
C THR A 487 -0.69 -0.64 21.78
N LYS A 488 -0.04 0.14 20.90
CA LYS A 488 1.35 0.58 21.12
C LYS A 488 1.40 1.65 22.23
N LYS A 489 2.18 1.39 23.27
CA LYS A 489 2.31 2.24 24.47
C LYS A 489 3.52 3.19 24.46
N GLY A 490 4.28 3.27 23.36
CA GLY A 490 5.46 4.13 23.28
C GLY A 490 5.09 5.61 23.36
N TRP A 491 5.63 6.33 24.34
CA TRP A 491 5.34 7.76 24.58
C TRP A 491 5.56 8.62 23.32
N ALA A 492 6.61 8.35 22.54
CA ALA A 492 6.92 9.05 21.30
C ALA A 492 5.82 8.87 20.24
N ILE A 493 5.25 7.66 20.12
CA ILE A 493 4.16 7.37 19.18
C ILE A 493 2.88 8.05 19.65
N PHE A 494 2.61 8.08 20.96
CA PHE A 494 1.46 8.78 21.51
C PHE A 494 1.50 10.28 21.21
N ILE A 495 2.66 10.92 21.43
CA ILE A 495 2.87 12.34 21.11
C ILE A 495 2.70 12.57 19.61
N LEU A 496 3.34 11.75 18.77
CA LEU A 496 3.20 11.83 17.31
C LEU A 496 1.73 11.78 16.90
N ARG A 497 0.96 10.81 17.43
CA ARG A 497 -0.47 10.62 17.14
C ARG A 497 -1.33 11.81 17.52
N LYS A 498 -0.98 12.52 18.61
CA LYS A 498 -1.64 13.77 19.02
C LYS A 498 -1.29 14.94 18.10
N ILE A 499 -0.01 15.11 17.78
CA ILE A 499 0.46 16.20 16.90
C ILE A 499 -0.20 16.10 15.51
N ILE A 500 -0.30 14.90 14.96
CA ILE A 500 -0.88 14.68 13.62
C ILE A 500 -2.40 14.51 13.63
N SER A 501 -3.08 14.54 14.79
CA SER A 501 -4.54 14.37 14.87
C SER A 501 -5.31 15.36 13.98
N PRO A 502 -5.00 16.67 13.95
CA PRO A 502 -5.68 17.61 13.07
C PRO A 502 -5.56 17.24 11.59
N ILE A 503 -4.40 16.73 11.17
CA ILE A 503 -4.14 16.30 9.78
C ILE A 503 -4.90 15.00 9.47
N LYS A 504 -4.91 14.04 10.39
CA LYS A 504 -5.63 12.77 10.21
C LYS A 504 -7.12 12.98 10.01
N ARG A 505 -7.74 13.90 10.75
CA ARG A 505 -9.18 14.21 10.63
C ARG A 505 -9.60 14.71 9.24
N ILE A 506 -8.65 15.24 8.44
CA ILE A 506 -8.91 15.64 7.04
C ILE A 506 -9.19 14.40 6.18
N PHE A 507 -8.44 13.32 6.38
CA PHE A 507 -8.53 12.10 5.57
C PHE A 507 -9.45 11.05 6.18
N PHE A 508 -9.44 10.92 7.51
CA PHE A 508 -10.22 9.96 8.28
C PHE A 508 -11.40 10.69 8.93
N LYS A 509 -12.45 10.90 8.13
CA LYS A 509 -13.67 11.62 8.56
C LYS A 509 -14.31 11.05 9.83
N TYR A 510 -14.08 9.77 10.11
CA TYR A 510 -14.61 9.05 11.27
C TYR A 510 -13.55 8.66 12.30
N ASP A 511 -12.38 9.32 12.33
CA ASP A 511 -11.33 9.06 13.34
C ASP A 511 -11.86 9.33 14.76
N TYR A 512 -11.55 8.41 15.68
CA TYR A 512 -11.89 8.53 17.10
C TYR A 512 -10.94 9.47 17.88
N LEU A 513 -9.73 9.74 17.35
CA LEU A 513 -8.66 10.47 18.05
C LEU A 513 -8.81 12.00 18.14
#